data_AF-A0A098LAN0-F1
#
_entry.id   AF-A0A098LAN0-F1
#
_cell.length_a   1.000
_cell.length_b   1.000
_cell.length_c   1.000
_cell.angle_alpha   90.00
_cell.angle_beta   90.00
_cell.angle_gamma   90.00
#
_symmetry.space_group_name_H-M   'P 1'
#
loop_
_entity.id
_entity.type
_entity.pdbx_description
1 polymer ?
#
loop_
_entity_poly.entity_id
_entity_poly.type
_entity_poly.pdbx_seq_one_letter_code
_entity_poly.pdbx_strand_id
1 'polypeptide(L)'
;MDQLVFLILSIISIGAALAVIFSKNPVYSVLFLILTFFSIAGHYVLLNAEFLFIVHIIVYAGAILVLFLFVIMLLNLNKTNDTDKSMLPKIAGAISGGLLLIVLLGAVKGLHQAEAAQVVNSDMGSVKNLGKILFDEYLLPFEVSSTLFLSAMIGAVMLGKKNLKDH
;
A
#
# COMPACT_ATOMS: atom_id res chain seq x y z
N MET A 1 -14.07 1.90 23.06
CA MET A 1 -14.81 1.49 21.85
C MET A 1 -13.86 1.34 20.66
N ASP A 2 -12.82 2.16 20.60
CA ASP A 2 -11.79 2.17 19.56
C ASP A 2 -11.10 0.83 19.34
N GLN A 3 -10.85 0.05 20.41
CA GLN A 3 -10.22 -1.27 20.31
C GLN A 3 -11.08 -2.31 19.57
N LEU A 4 -12.40 -2.22 19.70
CA LEU A 4 -13.32 -3.12 18.99
C LEU A 4 -13.37 -2.74 17.50
N VAL A 5 -13.43 -1.44 17.20
CA VAL A 5 -13.37 -0.92 15.82
C VAL A 5 -12.03 -1.30 15.17
N PHE A 6 -10.92 -1.13 15.89
CA PHE A 6 -9.59 -1.54 15.46
C PHE A 6 -9.54 -3.04 15.12
N LEU A 7 -10.06 -3.91 16.00
CA LEU A 7 -10.05 -5.35 15.76
C LEU A 7 -10.88 -5.74 14.53
N ILE A 8 -12.07 -5.14 14.38
CA ILE A 8 -12.92 -5.37 13.20
C ILE A 8 -12.21 -4.95 11.93
N LEU A 9 -11.66 -3.73 11.88
CA LEU A 9 -10.94 -3.22 10.72
C LEU A 9 -9.69 -4.06 10.42
N SER A 10 -8.97 -4.52 11.44
CA SER A 10 -7.82 -5.40 11.28
C SER A 10 -8.20 -6.74 10.64
N ILE A 11 -9.27 -7.38 11.13
CA ILE A 11 -9.78 -8.64 10.56
C ILE A 11 -10.21 -8.45 9.11
N ILE A 12 -10.96 -7.38 8.82
CA ILE A 12 -11.40 -7.05 7.45
C ILE A 12 -10.18 -6.79 6.56
N SER A 13 -9.19 -6.03 7.02
CA SER A 13 -7.98 -5.72 6.26
C SER A 13 -7.19 -6.97 5.89
N ILE A 14 -6.97 -7.88 6.86
CA ILE A 14 -6.25 -9.14 6.63
C ILE A 14 -7.06 -10.06 5.71
N GLY A 15 -8.37 -10.21 5.97
CA GLY A 15 -9.25 -11.04 5.13
C GLY A 15 -9.31 -10.54 3.68
N ALA A 16 -9.42 -9.23 3.49
CA ALA A 16 -9.39 -8.61 2.17
C ALA A 16 -8.02 -8.80 1.50
N ALA A 17 -6.91 -8.60 2.22
CA ALA A 17 -5.56 -8.79 1.67
C ALA A 17 -5.31 -10.25 1.23
N LEU A 18 -5.82 -11.23 1.99
CA LEU A 18 -5.80 -12.64 1.57
C LEU A 18 -6.66 -12.85 0.31
N ALA A 19 -7.86 -12.27 0.26
CA ALA A 19 -8.74 -12.36 -0.90
C ALA A 19 -8.14 -11.75 -2.18
N VAL A 20 -7.33 -10.68 -2.07
CA VAL A 20 -6.55 -10.10 -3.18
C VAL A 20 -5.66 -11.17 -3.82
N ILE A 21 -4.94 -11.94 -3.00
CA ILE A 21 -3.95 -12.94 -3.45
C ILE A 21 -4.64 -14.20 -3.98
N PHE A 22 -5.73 -14.63 -3.35
CA PHE A 22 -6.45 -15.83 -3.75
C PHE A 22 -7.38 -15.63 -4.96
N SER A 23 -7.77 -14.38 -5.25
CA SER A 23 -8.63 -14.08 -6.40
C SER A 23 -7.91 -14.32 -7.73
N LYS A 24 -8.49 -15.18 -8.57
CA LYS A 24 -7.97 -15.49 -9.92
C LYS A 24 -8.22 -14.37 -10.93
N ASN A 25 -9.28 -13.58 -10.73
CA ASN A 25 -9.67 -12.53 -11.63
C ASN A 25 -9.03 -11.19 -11.19
N PRO A 26 -8.22 -10.53 -12.05
CA PRO A 26 -7.53 -9.29 -11.69
C PRO A 26 -8.46 -8.17 -11.22
N VAL A 27 -9.65 -8.05 -11.83
CA VAL A 27 -10.63 -7.02 -11.45
C VAL A 27 -11.13 -7.23 -10.01
N TYR A 28 -11.50 -8.46 -9.67
CA TYR A 28 -11.94 -8.80 -8.30
C TYR A 28 -10.79 -8.66 -7.29
N SER A 29 -9.56 -9.02 -7.68
CA SER A 29 -8.37 -8.82 -6.86
C SER A 29 -8.18 -7.35 -6.49
N VAL A 30 -8.33 -6.42 -7.44
CA VAL A 30 -8.21 -4.99 -7.15
C VAL A 30 -9.40 -4.45 -6.34
N LEU A 31 -10.62 -4.96 -6.51
CA LEU A 31 -11.76 -4.59 -5.65
C LEU A 31 -11.50 -4.95 -4.18
N PHE A 32 -10.94 -6.14 -3.91
CA PHE A 32 -10.51 -6.50 -2.55
C PHE A 32 -9.36 -5.62 -2.06
N LEU A 33 -8.46 -5.18 -2.94
CA LEU A 33 -7.37 -4.28 -2.58
C LEU A 33 -7.88 -2.89 -2.17
N ILE A 34 -8.90 -2.38 -2.86
CA ILE A 34 -9.61 -1.15 -2.49
C ILE A 34 -10.20 -1.31 -1.08
N LEU A 35 -10.84 -2.44 -0.77
CA LEU A 35 -11.38 -2.72 0.56
C LEU A 35 -10.28 -2.74 1.64
N THR A 36 -9.11 -3.31 1.34
CA THR A 36 -7.95 -3.26 2.24
C THR A 36 -7.49 -1.81 2.47
N PHE A 37 -7.39 -0.99 1.42
CA PHE A 37 -6.96 0.42 1.56
C PHE A 37 -7.97 1.26 2.36
N PHE A 38 -9.27 1.03 2.18
CA PHE A 38 -10.28 1.66 3.04
C PHE A 38 -10.16 1.21 4.50
N SER A 39 -9.87 -0.07 4.73
CA SER A 39 -9.65 -0.59 6.09
C SER A 39 -8.41 0.05 6.73
N ILE A 40 -7.32 0.21 5.98
CA ILE A 40 -6.10 0.91 6.43
C ILE A 40 -6.38 2.40 6.69
N ALA A 41 -7.17 3.06 5.84
CA ALA A 41 -7.59 4.44 6.07
C ALA A 41 -8.34 4.59 7.40
N GLY A 42 -9.22 3.63 7.74
CA GLY A 42 -9.87 3.58 9.05
C GLY A 42 -8.88 3.45 10.23
N HIS A 43 -7.77 2.71 10.05
CA HIS A 43 -6.71 2.67 11.05
C HIS A 43 -5.98 4.01 11.22
N TYR A 44 -5.79 4.78 10.14
CA TYR A 44 -5.21 6.12 10.26
C TYR A 44 -6.09 7.07 11.07
N VAL A 45 -7.42 6.98 10.92
CA VAL A 45 -8.36 7.76 11.74
C VAL A 45 -8.25 7.36 13.22
N LEU A 46 -8.19 6.06 13.52
CA LEU A 46 -8.01 5.56 14.90
C LEU A 46 -6.69 6.01 15.53
N LEU A 47 -5.64 6.18 14.73
CA LEU A 47 -4.32 6.65 15.17
C LEU A 47 -4.20 8.18 15.21
N ASN A 48 -5.29 8.93 15.01
CA ASN A 48 -5.28 10.40 14.91
C ASN A 48 -4.34 10.94 13.81
N ALA A 49 -4.11 10.18 12.75
CA ALA A 49 -3.23 10.52 11.65
C ALA A 49 -4.02 11.15 10.48
N GLU A 50 -4.54 12.36 10.69
CA GLU A 50 -5.44 13.06 9.76
C GLU A 50 -4.81 13.29 8.37
N PHE A 51 -3.56 13.74 8.33
CA PHE A 51 -2.87 13.98 7.06
C PHE A 51 -2.70 12.69 6.26
N LEU A 52 -2.24 11.61 6.91
CA LEU A 52 -2.05 10.32 6.25
C LEU A 52 -3.37 9.73 5.77
N PHE A 53 -4.45 9.88 6.54
CA PHE A 53 -5.79 9.47 6.13
C PHE A 53 -6.20 10.13 4.81
N ILE A 54 -6.09 11.46 4.71
CA ILE A 54 -6.48 12.22 3.53
C ILE A 54 -5.61 11.84 2.31
N VAL A 55 -4.29 11.80 2.49
CA VAL A 55 -3.35 11.43 1.41
C VAL A 55 -3.57 9.99 0.95
N HIS A 56 -3.88 9.06 1.87
CA HIS A 56 -4.17 7.68 1.52
C HIS A 56 -5.40 7.55 0.62
N ILE A 57 -6.46 8.31 0.91
CA ILE A 57 -7.65 8.32 0.06
C ILE A 57 -7.37 8.96 -1.30
N ILE A 58 -6.74 10.15 -1.34
CA ILE A 58 -6.56 10.90 -2.60
C ILE A 58 -5.54 10.21 -3.52
N VAL A 59 -4.37 9.84 -2.98
CA VAL A 59 -3.25 9.35 -3.79
C VAL A 59 -3.34 7.84 -4.02
N TYR A 60 -3.46 7.06 -2.95
CA TYR A 60 -3.42 5.59 -3.07
C TYR A 60 -4.73 5.06 -3.63
N ALA A 61 -5.86 5.33 -2.97
CA ALA A 61 -7.16 4.85 -3.44
C ALA A 61 -7.65 5.60 -4.69
N GLY A 62 -7.43 6.91 -4.76
CA GLY A 62 -7.93 7.77 -5.84
C GLY A 62 -7.14 7.70 -7.13
N ALA A 63 -5.82 7.93 -7.09
CA ALA A 63 -5.00 8.01 -8.31
C ALA A 63 -4.37 6.66 -8.70
N ILE A 64 -3.62 6.05 -7.77
CA ILE A 64 -2.80 4.87 -8.07
C ILE A 64 -3.70 3.67 -8.39
N LEU A 65 -4.66 3.33 -7.53
CA LEU A 65 -5.53 2.18 -7.76
C LEU A 65 -6.40 2.34 -9.02
N VAL A 66 -6.89 3.54 -9.32
CA VAL A 66 -7.67 3.80 -10.54
C VAL A 66 -6.81 3.63 -11.80
N LEU A 67 -5.56 4.12 -11.78
CA LEU A 67 -4.61 3.88 -12.87
C LEU A 67 -4.35 2.38 -13.07
N PHE A 68 -4.14 1.63 -11.97
CA PHE A 68 -4.00 0.18 -12.04
C PHE A 68 -5.24 -0.49 -12.63
N LEU A 69 -6.45 -0.13 -12.17
CA LEU A 69 -7.71 -0.64 -12.71
C LEU A 69 -7.83 -0.40 -14.22
N PHE A 70 -7.49 0.81 -14.66
CA PHE A 70 -7.50 1.16 -16.07
C PHE A 70 -6.53 0.29 -16.88
N VAL A 71 -5.29 0.13 -16.40
CA VAL A 71 -4.27 -0.67 -17.06
C VAL A 71 -4.67 -2.14 -17.14
N ILE A 72 -5.13 -2.76 -16.05
CA ILE A 72 -5.51 -4.18 -16.07
C ILE A 72 -6.70 -4.45 -16.99
N MET A 73 -7.62 -3.48 -17.09
CA MET A 73 -8.80 -3.58 -17.93
C MET A 73 -8.44 -3.42 -19.40
N LEU A 74 -7.58 -2.44 -19.73
CA LEU A 74 -7.06 -2.27 -21.09
C LEU A 74 -6.27 -3.49 -21.58
N LEU A 75 -5.46 -4.09 -20.71
CA LEU A 75 -4.67 -5.27 -21.04
C LEU A 75 -5.52 -6.56 -21.13
N ASN A 76 -6.82 -6.49 -20.81
CA ASN A 76 -7.77 -7.60 -20.77
C ASN A 76 -7.10 -8.91 -20.33
N LEU A 77 -6.53 -8.89 -19.12
CA LEU A 77 -5.72 -9.98 -18.54
C LEU A 77 -6.52 -11.27 -18.25
N ASN A 78 -7.74 -11.39 -18.78
CA ASN A 78 -8.64 -12.52 -18.58
C ASN A 78 -8.29 -13.78 -19.38
N LYS A 79 -7.06 -13.87 -19.93
CA LYS A 79 -6.59 -15.06 -20.64
C LYS A 79 -5.87 -16.00 -19.67
N THR A 80 -6.55 -17.10 -19.35
CA THR A 80 -6.04 -18.26 -18.64
C THR A 80 -4.89 -18.90 -19.41
N ASN A 81 -3.66 -18.43 -19.15
CA ASN A 81 -2.48 -19.24 -19.43
C ASN A 81 -2.37 -20.29 -18.32
N ASP A 82 -3.13 -21.37 -18.44
CA ASP A 82 -2.88 -22.62 -17.75
C ASP A 82 -1.61 -23.24 -18.34
N THR A 83 -0.48 -22.59 -18.11
CA THR A 83 0.82 -23.25 -18.14
C THR A 83 0.92 -23.93 -16.79
N ASP A 84 1.09 -25.26 -16.79
CA ASP A 84 1.37 -26.09 -15.62
C ASP A 84 2.53 -25.49 -14.80
N LYS A 85 2.19 -24.54 -13.93
CA LYS A 85 3.14 -23.96 -12.99
C LYS A 85 3.31 -25.00 -11.91
N SER A 86 4.44 -25.68 -11.97
CA SER A 86 4.97 -26.57 -10.94
C SER A 86 4.59 -26.08 -9.55
N MET A 87 4.17 -27.00 -8.68
CA MET A 87 3.76 -26.70 -7.31
C MET A 87 4.94 -26.16 -6.46
N LEU A 88 6.18 -26.45 -6.88
CA LEU A 88 7.43 -26.06 -6.22
C LEU A 88 7.54 -24.55 -5.92
N PRO A 89 7.43 -23.62 -6.90
CA PRO A 89 7.48 -22.19 -6.62
C PRO A 89 6.36 -21.68 -5.70
N LYS A 90 5.17 -22.29 -5.74
CA LYS A 90 4.07 -21.93 -4.83
C LYS A 90 4.38 -22.32 -3.38
N ILE A 91 4.91 -23.54 -3.18
CA ILE A 91 5.32 -24.04 -1.87
C ILE A 91 6.52 -23.25 -1.33
N ALA A 92 7.53 -22.99 -2.18
CA ALA A 92 8.69 -22.20 -1.80
C ALA A 92 8.28 -20.77 -1.39
N GLY A 93 7.36 -20.14 -2.13
CA GLY A 93 6.78 -18.85 -1.78
C GLY A 93 6.03 -18.87 -0.44
N ALA A 94 5.23 -19.91 -0.19
CA ALA A 94 4.51 -20.07 1.07
C ALA A 94 5.45 -20.30 2.27
N ILE A 95 6.48 -21.13 2.11
CA ILE A 95 7.48 -21.39 3.16
C ILE A 95 8.29 -20.12 3.45
N SER A 96 8.75 -19.43 2.41
CA SER A 96 9.50 -18.17 2.56
C SER A 96 8.65 -17.09 3.24
N GLY A 97 7.39 -16.95 2.84
CA GLY A 97 6.46 -16.00 3.45
C GLY A 97 6.15 -16.36 4.92
N GLY A 98 5.93 -17.64 5.21
CA GLY A 98 5.70 -18.13 6.57
C GLY A 98 6.91 -17.94 7.48
N LEU A 99 8.12 -18.22 6.99
CA LEU A 99 9.36 -17.99 7.74
C LEU A 99 9.56 -16.50 8.06
N LEU A 100 9.35 -15.62 7.07
CA LEU A 100 9.42 -14.17 7.26
C LEU A 100 8.40 -13.74 8.34
N LEU A 101 7.17 -14.24 8.27
CA LEU A 101 6.14 -13.93 9.26
C LEU A 101 6.56 -14.35 10.67
N ILE A 102 7.13 -15.55 10.85
CA ILE A 102 7.64 -16.02 12.15
C ILE A 102 8.75 -15.10 12.67
N VAL A 103 9.70 -14.73 11.82
CA VAL A 103 10.80 -13.82 12.19
C VAL A 103 10.26 -12.45 12.60
N LEU A 104 9.29 -11.91 11.86
CA LEU A 104 8.64 -10.65 12.17
C LEU A 104 7.90 -10.71 13.53
N LEU A 105 7.16 -11.78 13.79
CA LEU A 105 6.48 -11.99 15.08
C LEU A 105 7.48 -12.09 16.24
N GLY A 106 8.62 -12.76 16.03
CA GLY A 106 9.70 -12.85 17.00
C GLY A 106 10.30 -11.47 17.31
N ALA A 107 10.59 -10.68 16.27
CA ALA A 107 11.10 -9.32 16.42
C ALA A 107 10.13 -8.40 17.18
N VAL A 108 8.84 -8.42 16.81
CA VAL A 108 7.80 -7.61 17.46
C VAL A 108 7.62 -7.99 18.93
N LYS A 109 7.62 -9.29 19.27
CA LYS A 109 7.56 -9.74 20.67
C LYS A 109 8.81 -9.36 21.47
N GLY A 110 9.97 -9.32 20.83
CA GLY A 110 11.22 -8.83 21.43
C GLY A 110 11.15 -7.35 21.78
N LEU A 111 10.58 -6.53 20.89
CA LEU A 111 10.38 -5.09 21.10
C LEU A 111 9.35 -4.80 22.21
N HIS A 112 8.25 -5.55 22.27
CA HIS A 112 7.20 -5.35 23.28
C HIS A 112 7.67 -5.60 24.73
N GLN A 113 8.73 -6.40 24.92
CA GLN A 113 9.33 -6.59 26.25
C GLN A 113 10.23 -5.42 26.67
N ALA A 114 10.57 -4.52 25.75
CA ALA A 114 11.50 -3.41 25.97
C ALA A 114 10.83 -2.03 26.15
N GLU A 115 9.52 -1.90 25.99
CA GLU A 115 8.85 -0.59 25.99
C GLU A 115 8.20 -0.22 27.33
N ALA A 116 8.74 0.85 27.94
CA ALA A 116 7.99 1.73 28.83
C ALA A 116 6.98 2.55 28.00
N ALA A 117 5.74 2.64 28.48
CA ALA A 117 4.64 3.33 27.82
C ALA A 117 5.02 4.74 27.35
N GLN A 118 5.20 4.93 26.05
CA GLN A 118 5.36 6.26 25.47
C GLN A 118 3.99 6.95 25.42
N VAL A 119 3.96 8.19 25.89
CA VAL A 119 2.79 9.06 25.80
C VAL A 119 2.60 9.41 24.32
N VAL A 120 1.53 8.90 23.72
CA VAL A 120 1.15 9.22 22.35
C VAL A 120 0.70 10.68 22.30
N ASN A 121 1.53 11.55 21.72
CA ASN A 121 1.20 12.95 21.50
C ASN A 121 0.18 13.03 20.35
N SER A 122 -1.04 13.44 20.66
CA SER A 122 -2.15 13.55 19.70
C SER A 122 -1.92 14.59 18.58
N ASP A 123 -0.97 15.51 18.76
CA ASP A 123 -0.65 16.56 17.77
C ASP A 123 0.29 16.09 16.63
N MET A 124 0.90 14.90 16.75
CA MET A 124 1.85 14.40 15.74
C MET A 124 1.20 14.15 14.37
N GLY A 125 -0.08 13.80 14.31
CA GLY A 125 -0.80 13.47 13.08
C GLY A 125 -1.42 14.66 12.34
N SER A 126 -1.32 15.87 12.90
CA SER A 126 -1.92 17.08 12.33
C SER A 126 -1.23 17.54 11.05
N VAL A 127 -2.02 18.00 10.07
CA VAL A 127 -1.55 18.59 8.81
C VAL A 127 -0.59 19.75 9.05
N LYS A 128 -0.84 20.58 10.07
CA LYS A 128 -0.01 21.74 10.39
C LYS A 128 1.38 21.34 10.87
N ASN A 129 1.45 20.36 11.77
CA ASN A 129 2.71 19.87 12.31
C ASN A 129 3.55 19.18 11.23
N LEU A 130 2.92 18.35 10.41
CA LEU A 130 3.56 17.70 9.26
C LEU A 130 4.10 18.71 8.25
N GLY A 131 3.34 19.76 7.93
CA GLY A 131 3.83 20.84 7.06
C GLY A 131 5.10 21.48 7.61
N LYS A 132 5.14 21.80 8.91
CA LYS A 132 6.33 22.39 9.54
C LYS A 132 7.54 21.46 9.44
N ILE A 133 7.38 20.19 9.84
CA ILE A 133 8.47 19.20 9.82
C ILE A 133 8.99 18.98 8.40
N LEU A 134 8.09 18.93 7.40
CA LEU A 134 8.45 18.70 6.01
C LEU A 134 9.32 19.82 5.42
N PHE A 135 9.05 21.08 5.81
CA PHE A 135 9.76 22.24 5.28
C PHE A 135 10.93 22.73 6.16
N ASP A 136 10.98 22.34 7.44
CA ASP A 136 12.10 22.67 8.33
C ASP A 136 13.16 21.56 8.33
N GLU A 137 12.80 20.35 8.77
CA GLU A 137 13.75 19.25 9.00
C GLU A 137 13.92 18.36 7.76
N TYR A 138 12.82 18.11 7.03
CA TYR A 138 12.80 17.21 5.86
C TYR A 138 12.82 17.96 4.52
N LEU A 139 13.36 19.18 4.50
CA LEU A 139 13.44 20.01 3.28
C LEU A 139 14.20 19.30 2.15
N LEU A 140 15.34 18.67 2.46
CA LEU A 140 16.14 17.95 1.47
C LEU A 140 15.40 16.73 0.89
N PRO A 141 14.84 15.80 1.70
CA PRO A 141 13.98 14.72 1.19
C PRO A 141 12.80 15.20 0.35
N PHE A 142 12.19 16.34 0.72
CA PHE A 142 11.08 16.92 -0.04
C PHE A 142 11.54 17.38 -1.44
N GLU A 143 12.68 18.08 -1.52
CA GLU A 143 13.26 18.51 -2.80
C GLU A 143 13.62 17.30 -3.68
N VAL A 144 14.27 16.28 -3.11
CA VAL A 144 14.62 15.05 -3.84
C VAL A 144 13.35 14.35 -4.35
N SER A 145 12.28 14.29 -3.56
CA SER A 145 11.00 13.71 -3.98
C SER A 145 10.39 14.48 -5.15
N SER A 146 10.51 15.82 -5.17
CA SER A 146 10.01 16.64 -6.29
C SER A 146 10.76 16.35 -7.59
N THR A 147 12.08 16.21 -7.54
CA THR A 147 12.90 15.84 -8.71
C THR A 147 12.64 14.41 -9.17
N LEU A 148 12.38 13.48 -8.24
CA LEU A 148 11.96 12.12 -8.54
C LEU A 148 10.65 12.09 -9.32
N PHE A 149 9.63 12.84 -8.89
CA PHE A 149 8.35 12.92 -9.60
C PHE A 149 8.48 13.57 -10.98
N LEU A 150 9.29 14.62 -11.10
CA LEU A 150 9.59 15.24 -12.40
C LEU A 150 10.25 14.22 -13.35
N SER A 151 11.26 13.51 -12.88
CA SER A 151 11.97 12.47 -13.65
C SER A 151 11.03 11.33 -14.05
N ALA A 152 10.21 10.84 -13.11
CA ALA A 152 9.23 9.79 -13.37
C ALA A 152 8.19 10.21 -14.43
N MET A 153 7.72 11.46 -14.39
CA MET A 153 6.78 11.99 -15.38
C MET A 153 7.43 12.06 -16.77
N ILE A 154 8.66 12.58 -16.88
CA ILE A 154 9.41 12.62 -18.14
C ILE A 154 9.60 11.20 -18.70
N GLY A 155 10.01 10.25 -17.83
CA GLY A 155 10.19 8.85 -18.20
C GLY A 155 8.89 8.19 -18.70
N ALA A 156 7.77 8.40 -17.99
CA ALA A 156 6.47 7.88 -18.39
C ALA A 156 6.00 8.46 -19.75
N VAL A 157 6.19 9.77 -19.98
CA VAL A 157 5.83 10.43 -21.24
C VAL A 157 6.70 9.93 -22.40
N MET A 158 8.02 9.78 -22.20
CA MET A 158 8.92 9.25 -23.23
C MET A 158 8.54 7.81 -23.60
N LEU A 159 8.24 6.96 -22.61
CA LEU A 159 7.86 5.56 -22.84
C LEU A 159 6.48 5.44 -23.50
N GLY A 160 5.53 6.29 -23.12
CA GLY A 160 4.20 6.35 -23.71
C GLY A 160 4.17 6.94 -25.12
N LYS A 161 5.22 7.68 -25.53
CA LYS A 161 5.34 8.24 -26.87
C LYS A 161 5.58 7.13 -27.88
N LYS A 162 4.50 6.68 -28.54
CA LYS A 162 4.58 5.77 -29.68
C LYS A 162 5.41 6.45 -30.78
N ASN A 163 6.48 5.80 -31.22
CA ASN A 163 7.21 6.25 -32.41
C ASN A 163 6.29 6.07 -33.63
N LEU A 164 5.56 7.12 -34.00
CA LEU A 164 5.09 7.28 -35.37
C LEU A 164 6.32 7.62 -36.21
N LYS A 165 7.08 6.59 -36.56
CA LYS A 165 8.04 6.64 -37.64
C LYS A 165 7.70 5.47 -38.56
N ASP A 166 6.65 5.72 -39.33
CA ASP A 166 6.47 5.46 -40.77
C ASP A 166 7.02 4.16 -41.37
N HIS A 167 6.10 3.49 -42.07
CA HIS A 167 6.25 2.77 -43.34
C HIS A 167 7.34 1.71 -43.49
#